data_AF-A0A2K8WRA7-F1
#
_entry.id   AF-A0A2K8WRA7-F1
#
_cell.length_a   1.000
_cell.length_b   1.000
_cell.length_c   1.000
_cell.angle_alpha   90.00
_cell.angle_beta   90.00
_cell.angle_gamma   90.00
#
_symmetry.space_group_name_H-M   'P 1'
#
loop_
_entity.id
_entity.type
_entity.pdbx_description
1 polymer ?
#
loop_
_entity_poly.entity_id
_entity_poly.type
_entity_poly.pdbx_seq_one_letter_code
_entity_poly.pdbx_strand_id
1 'polypeptide(L)'
;MTRIFKAKKTLKEGDIYKTKIELAEEMILYLLEFDFSIKLVLADSLYGEASSLIKTLTENNLDFIVSIRENHGVWMPSSQTVRANKWCKFKRVFSNGKNEDRYIREIIYGQRKEI
;
A
#
# COMPACT_ATOMS: atom_id res chain seq x y z
N MET A 1 -4.91 -17.08 -9.40
CA MET A 1 -5.78 -16.34 -10.34
C MET A 1 -5.05 -15.08 -10.79
N THR A 2 -5.01 -14.78 -12.09
CA THR A 2 -4.27 -13.61 -12.61
C THR A 2 -5.25 -12.49 -12.96
N ARG A 3 -5.11 -11.32 -12.31
CA ARG A 3 -5.81 -10.09 -12.70
C ARG A 3 -4.94 -9.31 -13.68
N ILE A 4 -5.51 -8.84 -14.78
CA ILE A 4 -4.79 -8.11 -15.83
C ILE A 4 -5.34 -6.70 -15.92
N PHE A 5 -4.47 -5.71 -15.71
CA PHE A 5 -4.82 -4.32 -15.93
C PHE A 5 -4.99 -4.03 -17.42
N LYS A 6 -6.16 -3.49 -17.79
CA LYS A 6 -6.48 -3.04 -19.15
C LYS A 6 -6.61 -1.53 -19.15
N ALA A 7 -5.78 -0.84 -19.93
CA ALA A 7 -5.90 0.61 -20.08
C ALA A 7 -7.22 0.96 -20.80
N LYS A 8 -7.82 2.11 -20.47
CA LYS A 8 -9.10 2.53 -21.06
C LYS A 8 -9.11 2.50 -22.59
N LYS A 9 -7.99 2.86 -23.22
CA LYS A 9 -7.83 2.90 -24.69
C LYS A 9 -7.76 1.51 -25.35
N THR A 10 -7.55 0.45 -24.56
CA THR A 10 -7.36 -0.92 -25.05
C THR A 10 -8.52 -1.83 -24.65
N LEU A 11 -9.62 -1.27 -24.13
CA LEU A 11 -10.80 -2.03 -23.75
C LEU A 11 -11.51 -2.53 -25.00
N LYS A 12 -11.88 -3.81 -25.00
CA LYS A 12 -12.76 -4.38 -26.02
C LYS A 12 -14.22 -4.21 -25.60
N GLU A 13 -15.12 -4.38 -26.55
CA GLU A 13 -16.56 -4.40 -26.25
C GLU A 13 -16.87 -5.48 -25.21
N GLY A 14 -17.59 -5.11 -24.15
CA GLY A 14 -17.87 -5.95 -22.99
C GLY A 14 -16.81 -5.95 -21.89
N ASP A 15 -15.63 -5.34 -22.09
CA ASP A 15 -14.64 -5.20 -21.01
C ASP A 15 -15.08 -4.15 -19.98
N ILE A 16 -15.03 -4.53 -18.69
CA ILE A 16 -15.22 -3.60 -17.57
C ILE A 16 -13.85 -3.03 -17.18
N TYR A 17 -13.74 -1.71 -17.24
CA TYR A 17 -12.53 -1.02 -16.78
C TYR A 17 -12.36 -1.16 -15.27
N LYS A 18 -11.14 -1.48 -14.84
CA LYS A 18 -10.71 -1.41 -13.44
C LYS A 18 -9.35 -0.75 -13.34
N THR A 19 -9.18 0.09 -12.34
CA THR A 19 -7.92 0.69 -11.95
C THR A 19 -6.98 -0.37 -11.35
N LYS A 20 -5.69 -0.06 -11.29
CA LYS A 20 -4.72 -0.95 -10.62
C LYS A 20 -5.01 -1.11 -9.12
N ILE A 21 -5.60 -0.10 -8.50
CA ILE A 21 -6.00 -0.12 -7.08
C ILE A 21 -7.14 -1.11 -6.88
N GLU A 22 -8.23 -1.01 -7.65
CA GLU A 22 -9.37 -1.94 -7.57
C GLU A 22 -8.94 -3.38 -7.85
N LEU A 23 -8.03 -3.59 -8.82
CA LEU A 23 -7.49 -4.92 -9.08
C LEU A 23 -6.66 -5.46 -7.91
N ALA A 24 -5.92 -4.61 -7.20
CA ALA A 24 -5.15 -5.01 -6.03
C ALA A 24 -6.07 -5.37 -4.85
N GLU A 25 -7.11 -4.58 -4.60
CA GLU A 25 -8.15 -4.84 -3.59
C GLU A 25 -8.83 -6.19 -3.86
N GLU A 26 -9.26 -6.44 -5.10
CA GLU A 26 -9.86 -7.73 -5.49
C GLU A 26 -8.92 -8.92 -5.29
N MET A 27 -7.62 -8.73 -5.55
CA MET A 27 -6.64 -9.79 -5.33
C MET A 27 -6.48 -10.09 -3.83
N ILE A 28 -6.46 -9.06 -2.99
CA ILE A 28 -6.35 -9.23 -1.54
C ILE A 28 -7.59 -9.96 -1.01
N LEU A 29 -8.79 -9.47 -1.33
CA LEU A 29 -10.05 -10.09 -0.88
C LEU A 29 -10.15 -11.54 -1.34
N TYR A 30 -9.82 -11.80 -2.61
CA TYR A 30 -9.76 -13.17 -3.13
C TYR A 30 -8.75 -14.04 -2.35
N LEU A 31 -7.56 -13.54 -2.01
CA LEU A 31 -6.61 -14.33 -1.23
C LEU A 31 -7.13 -14.64 0.18
N LEU A 32 -7.83 -13.70 0.81
CA LEU A 32 -8.46 -13.90 2.11
C LEU A 32 -9.60 -14.92 2.06
N GLU A 33 -10.44 -14.88 1.02
CA GLU A 33 -11.48 -15.90 0.78
C GLU A 33 -10.92 -17.32 0.62
N PHE A 34 -9.67 -17.44 0.19
CA PHE A 34 -8.96 -18.72 0.05
C PHE A 34 -8.18 -19.11 1.31
N ASP A 35 -8.47 -18.47 2.45
CA ASP A 35 -7.80 -18.65 3.73
C ASP A 35 -6.27 -18.47 3.66
N PHE A 36 -5.80 -17.64 2.71
CA PHE A 36 -4.37 -17.38 2.58
C PHE A 36 -3.88 -16.51 3.74
N SER A 37 -2.86 -16.99 4.46
CA SER A 37 -2.27 -16.24 5.58
C SER A 37 -1.36 -15.12 5.06
N ILE A 38 -1.91 -13.91 4.97
CA ILE A 38 -1.16 -12.69 4.65
C ILE A 38 -0.61 -12.10 5.94
N LYS A 39 0.71 -12.18 6.14
CA LYS A 39 1.37 -11.57 7.31
C LYS A 39 1.62 -10.08 7.17
N LEU A 40 1.85 -9.60 5.95
CA LEU A 40 2.26 -8.24 5.70
C LEU A 40 2.05 -7.89 4.22
N VAL A 41 1.43 -6.75 3.96
CA VAL A 41 1.34 -6.16 2.63
C VAL A 41 2.41 -5.09 2.46
N LEU A 42 3.27 -5.23 1.45
CA LEU A 42 4.25 -4.20 1.08
C LEU A 42 3.74 -3.47 -0.16
N ALA A 43 3.46 -2.18 -0.02
CA ALA A 43 2.91 -1.33 -1.07
C ALA A 43 3.87 -0.21 -1.46
N ASP A 44 3.90 0.17 -2.74
CA ASP A 44 4.56 1.39 -3.20
C ASP A 44 3.72 2.63 -2.81
N SER A 45 4.33 3.82 -2.78
CA SER A 45 3.67 5.07 -2.36
C SER A 45 2.34 5.31 -3.08
N LEU A 46 2.29 5.04 -4.40
CA LEU A 46 1.06 5.21 -5.18
C LEU A 46 -0.12 4.39 -4.63
N TYR A 47 0.15 3.16 -4.19
CA TYR A 47 -0.87 2.28 -3.62
C TYR A 47 -1.17 2.65 -2.17
N GLY A 48 -0.14 3.04 -1.40
CA GLY A 48 -0.31 3.43 -0.01
C GLY A 48 -1.06 4.76 0.19
N GLU A 49 -1.13 5.61 -0.82
CA GLU A 49 -1.94 6.83 -0.80
C GLU A 49 -3.40 6.59 -1.24
N ALA A 50 -3.72 5.40 -1.76
CA ALA A 50 -5.07 5.08 -2.17
C ALA A 50 -5.93 4.78 -0.94
N SER A 51 -6.83 5.70 -0.60
CA SER A 51 -7.68 5.59 0.58
C SER A 51 -8.56 4.34 0.58
N SER A 52 -9.02 3.88 -0.59
CA SER A 52 -9.81 2.66 -0.72
C SER A 52 -9.01 1.40 -0.37
N LEU A 53 -7.74 1.34 -0.79
CA LEU A 53 -6.88 0.20 -0.52
C LEU A 53 -6.49 0.16 0.95
N ILE A 54 -6.07 1.30 1.51
CA ILE A 54 -5.75 1.40 2.93
C ILE A 54 -6.95 1.00 3.79
N LYS A 55 -8.14 1.49 3.46
CA LYS A 55 -9.38 1.10 4.14
C LYS A 55 -9.60 -0.42 4.06
N THR A 56 -9.46 -1.01 2.87
CA THR A 56 -9.60 -2.47 2.69
C THR A 56 -8.61 -3.25 3.55
N LEU A 57 -7.36 -2.81 3.64
CA LEU A 57 -6.34 -3.44 4.48
C LEU A 57 -6.69 -3.33 5.96
N THR A 58 -7.11 -2.15 6.42
CA THR A 58 -7.51 -1.90 7.81
C THR A 58 -8.74 -2.70 8.22
N GLU A 59 -9.79 -2.71 7.40
CA GLU A 59 -11.04 -3.45 7.69
C GLU A 59 -10.82 -4.96 7.78
N ASN A 60 -9.79 -5.49 7.08
CA ASN A 60 -9.41 -6.90 7.13
C ASN A 60 -8.28 -7.19 8.13
N ASN A 61 -7.91 -6.22 8.99
CA ASN A 61 -6.84 -6.34 9.98
C ASN A 61 -5.49 -6.80 9.39
N LEU A 62 -5.15 -6.33 8.19
CA LEU A 62 -3.89 -6.66 7.53
C LEU A 62 -2.82 -5.63 7.87
N ASP A 63 -1.71 -6.11 8.41
CA ASP A 63 -0.50 -5.28 8.56
C ASP A 63 0.02 -4.86 7.18
N PHE A 64 0.43 -3.60 7.06
CA PHE A 64 1.01 -3.09 5.83
C PHE A 64 2.16 -2.10 6.05
N ILE A 65 3.07 -2.04 5.08
CA ILE A 65 4.13 -1.06 4.98
C ILE A 65 4.03 -0.39 3.61
N VAL A 66 4.06 0.95 3.60
CA VAL A 66 4.13 1.74 2.38
C VAL A 66 5.55 2.25 2.20
N SER A 67 6.20 1.87 1.11
CA SER A 67 7.51 2.40 0.75
C SER A 67 7.35 3.75 0.04
N ILE A 68 7.93 4.80 0.61
CA ILE A 68 8.01 6.12 -0.01
C ILE A 68 9.30 6.21 -0.81
N ARG A 69 9.21 6.61 -2.08
CA ARG A 69 10.38 6.89 -2.93
C ARG A 69 10.96 8.27 -2.60
N GLU A 70 12.25 8.44 -2.84
CA GLU A 70 12.93 9.73 -2.60
C GLU A 70 12.36 10.89 -3.42
N ASN A 71 11.79 10.60 -4.59
CA ASN A 71 11.20 11.58 -5.49
C ASN A 71 9.69 11.76 -5.28
N HIS A 72 9.13 11.22 -4.20
CA HIS A 72 7.71 11.36 -3.90
C HIS A 72 7.43 12.74 -3.30
N GLY A 73 6.55 13.51 -3.97
CA GLY A 73 6.12 14.85 -3.54
C GLY A 73 4.61 14.93 -3.39
N VAL A 74 4.16 15.65 -2.36
CA VAL A 74 2.75 15.87 -2.06
C VAL A 74 2.43 17.35 -2.16
N TRP A 75 1.38 17.69 -2.92
CA TRP A 75 0.84 19.05 -2.94
C TRP A 75 0.13 19.33 -1.62
N MET A 76 0.59 20.35 -0.90
CA MET A 76 0.13 20.62 0.46
C MET A 76 -0.10 22.13 0.64
N PRO A 77 -1.16 22.55 1.35
CA PRO A 77 -1.37 23.95 1.70
C PRO A 77 -0.16 24.50 2.46
N SER A 78 0.16 25.79 2.25
CA SER A 78 1.28 26.47 2.91
C SER A 78 1.18 26.52 4.44
N SER A 79 -0.02 26.35 4.99
CA SER A 79 -0.27 26.27 6.43
C SER A 79 0.05 24.91 7.05
N GLN A 80 0.32 23.89 6.24
CA GLN A 80 0.62 22.54 6.69
C GLN A 80 2.11 22.22 6.56
N THR A 81 2.58 21.23 7.32
CA THR A 81 3.98 20.84 7.36
C THR A 81 4.12 19.33 7.21
N VAL A 82 5.28 18.90 6.71
CA VAL A 82 5.67 17.49 6.67
C VAL A 82 6.44 17.20 7.95
N ARG A 83 5.98 16.19 8.70
CA ARG A 83 6.64 15.73 9.93
C ARG A 83 6.85 14.23 9.87
N ALA A 84 7.83 13.73 10.61
CA ALA A 84 8.10 12.30 10.70
C ALA A 84 8.15 11.88 12.17
N ASN A 85 7.69 10.67 12.47
CA ASN A 85 7.87 10.10 13.80
C ASN A 85 9.30 9.55 13.98
N LYS A 86 9.57 8.99 15.17
CA LYS A 86 10.89 8.43 15.48
C LYS A 86 11.16 7.20 14.62
N TRP A 87 12.42 7.02 14.22
CA TRP A 87 12.86 5.77 13.60
C TRP A 87 12.67 4.60 14.56
N CYS A 88 11.90 3.61 14.13
CA CYS A 88 11.70 2.36 14.83
C CYS A 88 12.59 1.29 14.19
N LYS A 89 13.47 0.71 15.01
CA LYS A 89 14.31 -0.42 14.60
C LYS A 89 13.47 -1.70 14.54
N PHE A 90 13.64 -2.49 13.50
CA PHE A 90 13.06 -3.82 13.40
C PHE A 90 14.05 -4.80 12.77
N LYS A 91 13.88 -6.09 13.06
CA LYS A 91 14.68 -7.15 12.46
C LYS A 91 14.00 -7.67 11.21
N ARG A 92 14.64 -7.50 10.05
CA ARG A 92 14.18 -8.06 8.78
C ARG A 92 14.77 -9.45 8.60
N VAL A 93 13.91 -10.46 8.54
CA VAL A 93 14.27 -11.84 8.20
C VAL A 93 14.06 -12.05 6.70
N PHE A 94 15.10 -12.44 5.97
CA PHE A 94 15.01 -12.78 4.55
C PHE A 94 14.70 -14.27 4.35
N SER A 95 14.21 -14.64 3.17
CA SER A 95 13.89 -16.03 2.82
C SER A 95 15.08 -16.98 2.90
N ASN A 96 16.30 -16.45 2.79
CA ASN A 96 17.55 -17.19 2.95
C ASN A 96 18.05 -17.27 4.41
N GLY A 97 17.23 -16.86 5.39
CA GLY A 97 17.57 -16.89 6.81
C GLY A 97 18.50 -15.77 7.29
N LYS A 98 18.98 -14.89 6.40
CA LYS A 98 19.74 -13.70 6.79
C LYS A 98 18.85 -12.75 7.57
N ASN A 99 19.45 -12.08 8.55
CA ASN A 99 18.78 -11.08 9.37
C ASN A 99 19.52 -9.76 9.27
N GLU A 100 18.78 -8.68 9.06
CA GLU A 100 19.31 -7.32 9.06
C GLU A 100 18.52 -6.44 10.02
N ASP A 101 19.23 -5.56 10.71
CA ASP A 101 18.62 -4.46 11.42
C ASP A 101 18.21 -3.38 10.41
N ARG A 102 16.90 -3.16 10.30
CA ARG A 102 16.29 -2.17 9.41
C ARG A 102 15.52 -1.15 10.26
N TYR A 103 15.19 -0.01 9.66
CA TYR A 103 14.47 1.06 10.33
C TYR A 103 13.27 1.48 9.50
N ILE A 104 12.16 1.78 10.18
CA ILE A 104 10.95 2.32 9.58
C ILE A 104 10.49 3.54 10.38
N ARG A 105 9.82 4.48 9.71
CA ARG A 105 9.12 5.59 10.34
C ARG A 105 7.91 5.97 9.49
N GLU A 106 6.95 6.62 10.11
CA GLU A 106 5.81 7.23 9.43
C GLU A 106 6.19 8.65 9.00
N ILE A 107 5.84 9.00 7.77
CA ILE A 107 5.86 10.37 7.28
C ILE A 107 4.42 10.87 7.28
N ILE A 108 4.17 11.96 7.99
CA ILE A 108 2.85 12.57 8.15
C ILE A 108 2.86 13.87 7.35
N TYR A 109 2.04 13.91 6.30
CA TYR A 109 1.81 15.09 5.46
C TYR A 109 0.62 15.87 6.02
N GLY A 110 0.87 17.03 6.64
CA GLY A 110 -0.17 17.85 7.25
C GLY A 110 -0.77 17.19 8.50
N GLN A 111 -2.09 17.01 8.50
CA GLN A 111 -2.79 16.36 9.61
C GLN A 111 -2.74 14.84 9.47
N ARG A 112 -2.59 14.15 10.61
CA ARG A 112 -2.67 12.70 10.64
C ARG A 112 -4.12 12.32 10.35
N LYS A 113 -4.36 11.60 9.27
CA LYS A 113 -5.68 11.03 8.97
C LYS A 113 -5.91 9.83 9.86
N GLU A 114 -7.14 9.65 10.33
CA GLU A 114 -7.56 8.36 10.87
C GLU A 114 -7.55 7.34 9.73
N ILE A 115 -7.02 6.16 10.05
CA ILE A 115 -6.89 5.01 9.14
C ILE A 115 -8.04 4.07 9.43
#